data_AF-A0AAV2APX1-F1
#
_entry.id   AF-A0AAV2APX1-F1
#
_cell.length_a   1.000
_cell.length_b   1.000
_cell.length_c   1.000
_cell.angle_alpha   90.00
_cell.angle_beta   90.00
_cell.angle_gamma   90.00
#
_symmetry.space_group_name_H-M   'P 1'
#
loop_
_entity.id
_entity.type
_entity.pdbx_description
1 polymer ?
#
loop_
_entity_poly.entity_id
_entity_poly.type
_entity_poly.pdbx_seq_one_letter_code
_entity_poly.pdbx_strand_id
1 'polypeptide(L)'
;MKPRSCLLSEAGCHFKGTAEELEEHSNDVQNHLKVIAESMAENRLNIKNLEMKVQESVSENMKLREQLQDLYPVLGTVKSLDRTVTTLLEKVKKLEIAEQTVEEMNETLIRLREYMQRVQPAVVQDHKSKSPQGTKSPEAKSPPRGLFGHNTSFEDHKPKHAAPPTDL
;
A
#
# COMPACT_ATOMS: atom_id res chain seq x y z
N MET A 1 -70.47 51.92 -23.79
CA MET A 1 -69.71 51.78 -22.52
C MET A 1 -68.39 52.50 -22.67
N LYS A 2 -67.89 53.22 -21.63
CA LYS A 2 -66.54 53.82 -21.67
C LYS A 2 -65.50 52.76 -21.29
N PRO A 3 -64.39 52.63 -22.05
CA PRO A 3 -63.34 51.67 -21.72
C PRO A 3 -62.62 52.07 -20.42
N ARG A 4 -62.30 51.07 -19.61
CA ARG A 4 -61.55 51.17 -18.36
C ARG A 4 -60.19 50.52 -18.54
N SER A 5 -59.17 51.07 -17.87
CA SER A 5 -57.80 50.55 -17.87
C SER A 5 -57.55 49.63 -16.68
N CYS A 6 -56.63 48.68 -16.85
CA CYS A 6 -56.14 47.83 -15.76
C CYS A 6 -55.52 48.64 -14.62
N LEU A 7 -55.72 48.18 -13.38
CA LEU A 7 -55.11 48.71 -12.16
C LEU A 7 -53.58 48.63 -12.20
N LEU A 8 -53.02 47.69 -12.97
CA LEU A 8 -51.59 47.53 -13.19
C LEU A 8 -51.07 48.31 -14.40
N SER A 9 -51.84 49.27 -14.92
CA SER A 9 -51.40 50.08 -16.07
C SER A 9 -50.12 50.87 -15.80
N GLU A 10 -49.94 51.34 -14.57
CA GLU A 10 -48.69 51.99 -14.13
C GLU A 10 -47.52 51.01 -14.00
N ALA A 11 -47.80 49.72 -13.84
CA ALA A 11 -46.82 48.64 -13.84
C ALA A 11 -46.56 48.04 -15.26
N GLY A 12 -47.10 48.67 -16.30
CA GLY A 12 -46.89 48.27 -17.70
C GLY A 12 -48.01 47.42 -18.33
N CYS A 13 -49.12 47.19 -17.63
CA CYS A 13 -50.25 46.49 -18.24
C CYS A 13 -51.04 47.42 -19.20
N HIS A 14 -50.96 47.13 -20.50
CA HIS A 14 -51.61 47.94 -21.53
C HIS A 14 -53.10 47.60 -21.77
N PHE A 15 -53.70 46.71 -20.96
CA PHE A 15 -55.07 46.27 -21.14
C PHE A 15 -56.10 47.40 -20.92
N LYS A 16 -57.03 47.55 -21.87
CA LYS A 16 -58.19 48.45 -21.80
C LYS A 16 -59.41 47.74 -22.38
N GLY A 17 -60.52 47.72 -21.65
CA GLY A 17 -61.73 47.01 -22.05
C GLY A 17 -62.98 47.53 -21.36
N THR A 18 -64.10 46.82 -21.55
CA THR A 18 -65.33 47.02 -20.78
C THR A 18 -65.14 46.64 -19.31
N ALA A 19 -66.14 46.88 -18.47
CA ALA A 19 -66.05 46.53 -17.04
C ALA A 19 -65.95 45.01 -16.83
N GLU A 20 -66.68 44.21 -17.61
CA GLU A 20 -66.66 42.74 -17.56
C GLU A 20 -65.32 42.18 -18.04
N GLU A 21 -64.82 42.64 -19.20
CA GLU A 21 -63.51 42.24 -19.72
C GLU A 21 -62.35 42.60 -18.76
N LEU A 22 -62.49 43.71 -18.02
CA LEU A 22 -61.52 44.11 -17.01
C LEU A 22 -61.52 43.21 -15.77
N GLU A 23 -62.69 42.74 -15.36
CA GLU A 23 -62.84 41.81 -14.24
C GLU A 23 -62.25 40.44 -14.59
N GLU A 24 -62.54 39.92 -15.78
CA GLU A 24 -61.92 38.71 -16.31
C GLU A 24 -60.40 38.84 -16.37
N HIS A 25 -59.88 39.92 -16.96
CA HIS A 25 -58.45 40.19 -17.01
C HIS A 25 -57.80 40.25 -15.63
N SER A 26 -58.45 40.90 -14.66
CA SER A 26 -57.95 40.99 -13.29
C SER A 26 -57.90 39.62 -12.61
N ASN A 27 -58.91 38.78 -12.84
CA ASN A 27 -58.95 37.41 -12.32
C ASN A 27 -57.85 36.54 -12.93
N ASP A 28 -57.60 36.64 -14.24
CA ASP A 28 -56.53 35.92 -14.92
C ASP A 28 -55.16 36.32 -14.38
N VAL A 29 -54.91 37.62 -14.21
CA VAL A 29 -53.65 38.12 -13.64
C VAL A 29 -53.46 37.62 -12.21
N GLN A 30 -54.49 37.66 -11.36
CA GLN A 30 -54.41 37.15 -9.99
C GLN A 30 -54.13 35.64 -9.97
N ASN A 31 -54.77 34.86 -10.84
CA ASN A 31 -54.53 33.43 -10.96
C ASN A 31 -53.08 33.13 -11.39
N HIS A 32 -52.57 33.85 -12.39
CA HIS A 32 -51.18 33.70 -12.81
C HIS A 32 -50.19 34.05 -11.69
N LEU A 33 -50.41 35.15 -10.97
CA LEU A 33 -49.58 35.53 -9.83
C LEU A 33 -49.59 34.47 -8.73
N LYS A 34 -50.75 33.87 -8.46
CA LYS A 34 -50.88 32.78 -7.49
C LYS A 34 -50.07 31.55 -7.93
N VAL A 35 -50.22 31.11 -9.18
CA VAL A 35 -49.45 29.97 -9.72
C VAL A 35 -47.95 30.23 -9.70
N ILE A 36 -47.51 31.44 -10.05
CA ILE A 36 -46.10 31.83 -9.97
C ILE A 36 -45.60 31.79 -8.53
N ALA A 37 -46.37 32.33 -7.58
CA ALA A 37 -46.00 32.32 -6.17
C ALA A 37 -45.90 30.89 -5.61
N GLU A 38 -46.83 30.00 -5.97
CA GLU A 38 -46.81 28.58 -5.61
C GLU A 38 -45.58 27.88 -6.20
N SER A 39 -45.29 28.09 -7.49
CA SER A 39 -44.10 27.54 -8.16
C SER A 39 -42.79 28.05 -7.53
N MET A 40 -42.72 29.35 -7.18
CA MET A 40 -41.56 29.91 -6.48
C MET A 40 -41.37 29.31 -5.09
N ALA A 41 -42.46 29.03 -4.36
CA ALA A 41 -42.40 28.38 -3.06
C ALA A 41 -41.90 26.93 -3.17
N GLU A 42 -42.40 26.18 -4.15
CA GLU A 42 -41.94 24.82 -4.43
C GLU A 42 -40.45 24.79 -4.83
N ASN A 43 -40.04 25.69 -5.73
CA ASN A 43 -38.64 25.80 -6.14
C ASN A 43 -37.71 26.12 -4.96
N ARG A 44 -38.13 26.99 -4.03
CA ARG A 44 -37.36 27.25 -2.80
C ARG A 44 -37.21 26.02 -1.93
N LEU A 45 -38.25 25.19 -1.82
CA LEU A 45 -38.18 23.93 -1.08
C LEU A 45 -37.23 22.94 -1.77
N ASN A 46 -37.31 22.83 -3.10
CA ASN A 46 -36.44 21.96 -3.88
C ASN A 46 -34.97 22.37 -3.77
N ILE A 47 -34.67 23.67 -3.80
CA ILE A 47 -33.30 24.19 -3.60
C ILE A 47 -32.78 23.78 -2.23
N LYS A 48 -33.55 23.98 -1.15
CA LYS A 48 -33.13 23.57 0.20
C LYS A 48 -32.87 22.07 0.30
N ASN A 49 -33.73 21.26 -0.31
CA ASN A 49 -33.53 19.81 -0.34
C ASN A 49 -32.26 19.41 -1.12
N LEU A 50 -31.95 20.10 -2.22
CA LEU A 50 -30.73 19.88 -2.98
C LEU A 50 -29.49 20.31 -2.17
N GLU A 51 -29.54 21.44 -1.48
CA GLU A 51 -28.45 21.91 -0.61
C GLU A 51 -28.11 20.88 0.47
N MET A 52 -29.12 20.31 1.14
CA MET A 52 -28.92 19.24 2.12
C MET A 52 -28.27 18.00 1.50
N LYS A 53 -28.76 17.53 0.34
CA LYS A 53 -28.19 16.37 -0.35
C LYS A 53 -26.74 16.60 -0.78
N VAL A 54 -26.42 17.80 -1.26
CA VAL A 54 -25.05 18.18 -1.61
C VAL A 54 -24.16 18.16 -0.37
N GLN A 55 -24.64 18.71 0.75
CA GLN A 55 -23.88 18.69 2.00
C GLN A 55 -23.63 17.28 2.51
N GLU A 56 -24.63 16.40 2.47
CA GLU A 56 -24.50 14.98 2.81
C GLU A 56 -23.45 14.30 1.92
N SER A 57 -23.55 14.48 0.60
CA SER A 57 -22.63 13.89 -0.36
C SER A 57 -21.18 14.37 -0.18
N VAL A 58 -20.97 15.66 0.11
CA VAL A 58 -19.66 16.22 0.42
C VAL A 58 -19.08 15.58 1.69
N SER A 59 -19.88 15.46 2.74
CA SER A 59 -19.47 14.80 3.99
C SER A 59 -19.08 13.34 3.76
N GLU A 60 -19.86 12.57 2.99
CA GLU A 60 -19.52 11.21 2.62
C GLU A 60 -18.23 11.12 1.80
N ASN A 61 -18.03 12.04 0.85
CA ASN A 61 -16.80 12.08 0.05
C ASN A 61 -15.57 12.32 0.93
N MET A 62 -15.66 13.20 1.93
CA MET A 62 -14.57 13.42 2.87
C MET A 62 -14.23 12.16 3.67
N LYS A 63 -15.24 11.45 4.21
CA LYS A 63 -15.04 10.17 4.91
C LYS A 63 -14.38 9.12 4.03
N LEU A 64 -14.81 9.00 2.77
CA LEU A 64 -14.22 8.07 1.82
C LEU A 64 -12.76 8.43 1.49
N ARG A 65 -12.43 9.72 1.39
CA ARG A 65 -11.04 10.17 1.19
C ARG A 65 -10.15 9.83 2.38
N GLU A 66 -10.64 10.02 3.60
CA GLU A 66 -9.93 9.64 4.83
C GLU A 66 -9.66 8.13 4.85
N GLN A 67 -10.68 7.31 4.59
CA GLN A 67 -10.53 5.85 4.50
C GLN A 67 -9.51 5.43 3.43
N LEU A 68 -9.51 6.12 2.27
CA LEU A 68 -8.54 5.84 1.22
C LEU A 68 -7.11 6.19 1.66
N GLN A 69 -6.94 7.29 2.38
CA GLN A 69 -5.65 7.72 2.93
C GLN A 69 -5.10 6.69 3.93
N ASP A 70 -5.97 6.06 4.73
CA ASP A 70 -5.60 5.01 5.67
C ASP A 70 -5.21 3.69 4.97
N LEU A 71 -5.80 3.40 3.81
CA LEU A 71 -5.52 2.18 3.05
C LEU A 71 -4.19 2.23 2.28
N TYR A 72 -3.73 3.40 1.85
CA TYR A 72 -2.49 3.53 1.08
C TYR A 72 -1.24 2.99 1.80
N PRO A 73 -1.00 3.30 3.08
CA PRO A 73 0.10 2.72 3.85
C PRO A 73 0.02 1.20 3.93
N VAL A 74 -1.18 0.65 4.14
CA VAL A 74 -1.41 -0.80 4.20
C VAL A 74 -1.07 -1.47 2.87
N LEU A 75 -1.45 -0.86 1.74
CA LEU A 75 -1.06 -1.35 0.43
C LEU A 75 0.48 -1.32 0.25
N GLY A 76 1.13 -0.29 0.78
CA GLY A 76 2.59 -0.19 0.80
C GLY A 76 3.25 -1.33 1.59
N THR A 77 2.74 -1.63 2.78
CA THR A 77 3.27 -2.73 3.62
C THR A 77 3.05 -4.09 2.97
N VAL A 78 1.88 -4.34 2.37
CA VAL A 78 1.59 -5.58 1.64
C VAL A 78 2.56 -5.78 0.47
N LYS A 79 2.83 -4.73 -0.32
CA LYS A 79 3.82 -4.81 -1.41
C LYS A 79 5.24 -5.09 -0.92
N SER A 80 5.62 -4.53 0.23
CA SER A 80 6.92 -4.82 0.85
C SER A 80 7.00 -6.27 1.35
N LEU A 81 5.91 -6.76 1.93
CA LEU A 81 5.82 -8.13 2.41
C LEU A 81 5.91 -9.12 1.25
N ASP A 82 5.21 -8.86 0.15
CA ASP A 82 5.27 -9.68 -1.06
C ASP A 82 6.71 -9.85 -1.57
N ARG A 83 7.47 -8.76 -1.71
CA ARG A 83 8.90 -8.82 -2.07
C ARG A 83 9.73 -9.64 -1.09
N THR A 84 9.44 -9.52 0.20
CA THR A 84 10.14 -10.26 1.26
C THR A 84 9.85 -11.75 1.13
N VAL A 85 8.58 -12.12 0.90
CA VAL A 85 8.16 -13.50 0.66
C VAL A 85 8.82 -14.07 -0.59
N THR A 86 8.85 -13.33 -1.71
CA THR A 86 9.56 -13.77 -2.93
C THR A 86 11.04 -14.05 -2.64
N THR A 87 11.70 -13.14 -1.93
CA THR A 87 13.12 -13.30 -1.55
C THR A 87 13.34 -14.52 -0.65
N LEU A 88 12.42 -14.77 0.29
CA LEU A 88 12.47 -15.94 1.16
C LEU A 88 12.29 -17.24 0.37
N LEU A 89 11.36 -17.28 -0.59
CA LEU A 89 11.16 -18.44 -1.46
C LEU A 89 12.41 -18.77 -2.27
N GLU A 90 13.11 -17.76 -2.80
CA GLU A 90 14.38 -17.97 -3.48
C GLU A 90 15.46 -18.55 -2.56
N LYS A 91 15.50 -18.10 -1.30
CA LYS A 91 16.44 -18.63 -0.30
C LYS A 91 16.10 -20.06 0.09
N VAL A 92 14.83 -20.40 0.26
CA VAL A 92 14.37 -21.77 0.52
C VAL A 92 14.82 -22.70 -0.60
N LYS A 93 14.62 -22.31 -1.86
CA LYS A 93 15.10 -23.10 -3.00
C LYS A 93 16.61 -23.34 -2.99
N LYS A 94 17.40 -22.35 -2.55
CA LYS A 94 18.86 -22.52 -2.39
C LYS A 94 19.22 -23.48 -1.26
N LEU A 95 18.45 -23.47 -0.16
CA LEU A 95 18.65 -24.40 0.94
C LEU A 95 18.30 -25.83 0.54
N GLU A 96 17.23 -26.04 -0.22
CA GLU A 96 16.87 -27.37 -0.76
C GLU A 96 18.01 -27.95 -1.62
N ILE A 97 18.63 -27.13 -2.47
CA ILE A 97 19.80 -27.56 -3.27
C ILE A 97 21.00 -27.89 -2.37
N ALA A 98 21.25 -27.08 -1.35
CA ALA A 98 22.34 -27.30 -0.42
C ALA A 98 22.14 -28.59 0.40
N GLU A 99 20.90 -28.88 0.81
CA GLU A 99 20.52 -30.11 1.52
C GLU A 99 20.80 -31.34 0.65
N GLN A 100 20.36 -31.34 -0.61
CA GLN A 100 20.66 -32.42 -1.56
C GLN A 100 22.18 -32.63 -1.73
N THR A 101 22.95 -31.54 -1.80
CA THR A 101 24.42 -31.62 -1.90
C THR A 101 25.04 -32.26 -0.66
N VAL A 102 24.54 -31.94 0.53
CA VAL A 102 25.01 -32.52 1.79
C VAL A 102 24.70 -34.02 1.85
N GLU A 103 23.53 -34.44 1.37
CA GLU A 103 23.17 -35.85 1.27
C GLU A 103 24.13 -36.63 0.35
N GLU A 104 24.42 -36.10 -0.84
CA GLU A 104 25.39 -36.69 -1.78
C GLU A 104 26.80 -36.78 -1.19
N MET A 105 27.25 -35.72 -0.48
CA MET A 105 28.53 -35.73 0.23
C MET A 105 28.55 -36.80 1.31
N ASN A 106 27.46 -36.97 2.06
CA ASN A 106 27.36 -37.96 3.12
C ASN A 106 27.41 -39.39 2.55
N GLU A 107 26.71 -39.67 1.46
CA GLU A 107 26.83 -40.95 0.75
C GLU A 107 28.27 -41.22 0.29
N THR A 108 28.93 -40.20 -0.25
CA THR A 108 30.33 -40.31 -0.70
C THR A 108 31.27 -40.62 0.45
N LEU A 109 31.09 -39.98 1.61
CA LEU A 109 31.86 -40.27 2.82
C LEU A 109 31.64 -41.70 3.33
N ILE A 110 30.41 -42.21 3.27
CA ILE A 110 30.10 -43.61 3.62
C ILE A 110 30.86 -44.55 2.68
N ARG A 111 30.76 -44.35 1.35
CA ARG A 111 31.49 -45.18 0.36
C ARG A 111 33.00 -45.13 0.56
N LEU A 112 33.56 -43.95 0.84
CA LEU A 112 34.99 -43.79 1.11
C LEU A 112 35.41 -44.51 2.40
N ARG A 113 34.60 -44.41 3.47
CA ARG A 113 34.83 -45.14 4.72
C ARG A 113 34.83 -46.65 4.48
N GLU A 114 33.86 -47.17 3.73
CA GLU A 114 33.80 -48.59 3.37
C GLU A 114 35.02 -49.03 2.55
N TYR A 115 35.46 -48.21 1.59
CA TYR A 115 36.67 -48.48 0.81
C TYR A 115 37.92 -48.53 1.72
N MET A 116 38.10 -47.55 2.60
CA MET A 116 39.21 -47.54 3.56
C MET A 116 39.22 -48.76 4.48
N GLN A 117 38.05 -49.20 4.96
CA GLN A 117 37.92 -50.42 5.76
C GLN A 117 38.29 -51.69 4.98
N ARG A 118 38.02 -51.74 3.67
CA ARG A 118 38.43 -52.87 2.81
C ARG A 118 39.91 -52.85 2.45
N VAL A 119 40.55 -51.68 2.42
CA VAL A 119 41.98 -51.53 2.09
C VAL A 119 42.89 -51.67 3.31
N GLN A 120 42.42 -51.34 4.52
CA GLN A 120 43.20 -51.50 5.76
C GLN A 120 43.69 -52.91 6.11
N PRO A 121 43.08 -54.05 5.70
CA PRO A 121 43.64 -55.37 6.00
C PRO A 121 44.88 -55.70 5.15
N ALA A 122 45.18 -54.96 4.08
CA ALA A 122 46.26 -55.30 3.15
C ALA A 122 47.65 -54.75 3.55
N VAL A 123 47.74 -53.81 4.49
CA VAL A 123 49.01 -53.10 4.80
C VAL A 123 49.61 -53.52 6.16
N VAL A 124 48.95 -54.38 6.94
CA VAL A 124 49.42 -54.73 8.30
C VAL A 124 50.17 -56.08 8.37
N GLN A 125 50.33 -56.82 7.26
CA GLN A 125 50.96 -58.15 7.28
C GLN A 125 52.36 -58.27 6.68
N ASP A 126 53.11 -57.20 6.41
CA ASP A 126 54.45 -57.36 5.81
C ASP A 126 55.63 -56.66 6.52
N HIS A 127 55.51 -56.36 7.82
CA HIS A 127 56.65 -55.88 8.60
C HIS A 127 56.82 -56.60 9.94
N LYS A 128 56.93 -57.93 9.91
CA LYS A 128 57.78 -58.63 10.88
C LYS A 128 59.19 -58.68 10.30
N SER A 129 60.05 -57.74 10.70
CA SER A 129 61.45 -57.98 11.09
C SER A 129 62.29 -56.70 11.03
N LYS A 130 63.10 -56.52 12.08
CA LYS A 130 64.22 -55.59 12.27
C LYS A 130 63.89 -54.16 12.71
N SER A 131 63.98 -53.96 14.03
CA SER A 131 64.51 -52.73 14.60
C SER A 131 65.94 -52.48 14.09
N PRO A 132 66.33 -51.22 13.89
CA PRO A 132 67.40 -50.70 14.73
C PRO A 132 67.16 -49.28 15.26
N GLN A 133 67.96 -49.00 16.28
CA GLN A 133 68.06 -47.84 17.15
C GLN A 133 68.13 -46.46 16.46
N GLY A 134 67.35 -45.53 17.02
CA GLY A 134 67.82 -44.26 17.57
C GLY A 134 68.66 -43.32 16.71
N THR A 135 68.03 -42.26 16.20
CA THR A 135 68.64 -40.93 16.02
C THR A 135 67.59 -39.81 16.09
N LYS A 136 67.74 -38.99 17.14
CA LYS A 136 67.37 -37.58 17.37
C LYS A 136 66.31 -36.90 16.47
N SER A 137 65.29 -36.34 17.15
CA SER A 137 64.38 -35.30 16.65
C SER A 137 65.11 -34.04 16.17
N PRO A 138 64.56 -33.39 15.13
CA PRO A 138 64.54 -31.93 15.07
C PRO A 138 63.12 -31.36 14.99
N GLU A 139 62.92 -30.39 15.88
CA GLU A 139 61.92 -29.33 15.99
C GLU A 139 60.80 -29.20 14.94
N ALA A 140 59.57 -29.20 15.48
CA ALA A 140 58.39 -28.66 14.82
C ALA A 140 58.56 -27.15 14.57
N LYS A 141 58.55 -26.75 13.30
CA LYS A 141 58.29 -25.37 12.89
C LYS A 141 56.84 -25.27 12.42
N SER A 142 55.99 -24.72 13.28
CA SER A 142 54.63 -24.30 12.92
C SER A 142 54.68 -23.05 12.04
N PRO A 143 53.86 -22.92 10.98
CA PRO A 143 53.60 -21.62 10.36
C PRO A 143 52.58 -20.81 11.17
N PRO A 144 52.57 -19.46 11.04
CA PRO A 144 52.12 -18.55 12.09
C PRO A 144 50.60 -18.41 12.17
N ARG A 145 50.11 -18.25 13.40
CA ARG A 145 48.80 -17.66 13.69
C ARG A 145 48.75 -16.27 13.05
N GLY A 146 47.87 -16.11 12.06
CA GLY A 146 47.47 -14.80 11.58
C GLY A 146 46.83 -14.00 12.71
N LEU A 147 47.54 -12.98 13.16
CA LEU A 147 47.07 -11.90 14.00
C LEU A 147 46.23 -10.95 13.15
N PHE A 148 44.91 -11.00 13.28
CA PHE A 148 44.08 -9.82 13.07
C PHE A 148 43.30 -9.60 14.36
N GLY A 149 43.91 -8.79 15.22
CA GLY A 149 43.27 -8.24 16.41
C GLY A 149 42.65 -6.89 16.11
N HIS A 150 41.63 -6.58 16.93
CA HIS A 150 41.12 -5.25 17.29
C HIS A 150 40.28 -4.55 16.21
N ASN A 151 39.16 -3.88 16.51
CA ASN A 151 38.40 -3.66 17.74
C ASN A 151 37.11 -2.91 17.31
N THR A 152 36.07 -2.98 18.14
CA THR A 152 35.09 -1.91 18.43
C THR A 152 34.49 -1.09 17.27
N SER A 153 33.17 -1.07 17.15
CA SER A 153 32.35 -0.08 17.89
C SER A 153 30.94 -0.03 17.33
N PHE A 154 30.01 -0.09 18.25
CA PHE A 154 28.63 0.35 18.17
C PHE A 154 28.58 1.81 17.68
N GLU A 155 27.75 2.13 16.68
CA GLU A 155 26.97 3.38 16.65
C GLU A 155 25.71 3.24 15.78
N ASP A 156 24.60 3.57 16.45
CA ASP A 156 23.26 3.84 15.94
C ASP A 156 23.25 4.96 14.89
N HIS A 157 22.67 4.71 13.71
CA HIS A 157 22.20 5.78 12.84
C HIS A 157 20.74 5.60 12.45
N LYS A 158 19.90 6.19 13.30
CA LYS A 158 18.51 6.59 13.05
C LYS A 158 18.45 7.62 11.91
N PRO A 159 17.68 7.43 10.83
CA PRO A 159 17.37 8.53 9.91
C PRO A 159 16.33 9.46 10.55
N LYS A 160 16.73 10.72 10.71
CA LYS A 160 15.86 11.83 11.12
C LYS A 160 14.84 12.13 10.01
N HIS A 161 13.64 12.51 10.46
CA HIS A 161 12.55 13.06 9.67
C HIS A 161 13.03 14.09 8.63
N ALA A 162 12.64 13.91 7.37
CA ALA A 162 12.60 14.99 6.39
C ALA A 162 11.15 15.50 6.32
N ALA A 163 10.98 16.78 6.63
CA ALA A 163 9.74 17.53 6.47
C ALA A 163 9.35 17.63 4.98
N PRO A 164 8.06 17.78 4.65
CA PRO A 164 7.62 18.00 3.27
C PRO A 164 7.99 19.43 2.83
N PRO A 165 8.30 19.67 1.55
CA PRO A 165 8.49 21.02 1.05
C PRO A 165 7.12 21.69 0.89
N THR A 166 6.96 22.82 1.56
CA THR A 166 5.93 23.84 1.31
C THR A 166 6.29 24.70 0.10
N ASP A 167 5.23 25.12 -0.60
CA ASP A 167 5.07 26.27 -1.50
C ASP A 167 5.69 26.24 -2.92
N LEU A 168 4.83 26.04 -3.93
CA LEU A 168 4.33 27.07 -4.88
C LEU A 168 3.33 26.48 -5.88
#